data_AF-A0A0F9QIA4-F1
#
_entry.id   AF-A0A0F9QIA4-F1
#
_cell.length_a   1.000
_cell.length_b   1.000
_cell.length_c   1.000
_cell.angle_alpha   90.00
_cell.angle_beta   90.00
_cell.angle_gamma   90.00
#
_symmetry.space_group_name_H-M   'P 1'
#
loop_
_entity.id
_entity.type
_entity.pdbx_description
1 polymer ?
#
loop_
_entity_poly.entity_id
_entity_poly.type
_entity_poly.pdbx_seq_one_letter_code
_entity_poly.pdbx_strand_id
1 'polypeptide(L)'
;MNNKFLLLLFAIVFMAALVPAQTSANFVFEQNTTIDLKISCFTETNNFCDSLVDCNITILRPNQEVIVDNQPMTFNDAFYNFTLDTNQTSVLGRHSTIGICTGNTTGFSTFTYDITQTGVVLETGQSLIVIGLMIMLIFLASALLFFGNKVETISVKVFLISLGVLFSVFIVGFSIATIKELLLSGGVFSGTFVNLFRLGVGLIIAGFVGVVLFLITFVLKAFAKSRGKIDDDDDD
;
A
#
# COMPACT_ATOMS: atom_id res chain seq x y z
N MET A 1 29.91 15.69 9.80
CA MET A 1 28.73 14.87 10.09
C MET A 1 29.20 13.68 10.92
N ASN A 2 28.56 13.39 12.05
CA ASN A 2 28.98 12.31 12.94
C ASN A 2 28.73 10.95 12.26
N ASN A 3 29.74 10.08 12.19
CA ASN A 3 29.67 8.73 11.58
C ASN A 3 28.50 7.88 12.10
N LYS A 4 27.99 8.19 13.31
CA LYS A 4 26.82 7.56 13.92
C LYS A 4 25.53 7.74 13.11
N PHE A 5 25.37 8.88 12.42
CA PHE A 5 24.18 9.15 11.61
C PHE A 5 24.16 8.31 10.33
N LEU A 6 25.32 8.18 9.67
CA LEU A 6 25.46 7.36 8.47
C LEU A 6 25.19 5.88 8.78
N LEU A 7 25.65 5.41 9.94
CA LEU A 7 25.45 4.05 10.41
C LEU A 7 23.98 3.74 10.73
N LEU A 8 23.24 4.71 11.30
CA LEU A 8 21.80 4.60 11.55
C LEU A 8 20.99 4.56 10.24
N LEU A 9 21.36 5.38 9.25
CA LEU A 9 20.71 5.38 7.94
C LEU A 9 20.93 4.04 7.22
N PHE A 10 22.14 3.50 7.27
CA PHE A 10 22.46 2.19 6.71
C PHE A 10 21.67 1.07 7.41
N ALA A 11 21.52 1.12 8.74
CA ALA A 11 20.75 0.14 9.49
C ALA A 11 19.25 0.15 9.11
N ILE A 12 18.65 1.33 8.88
CA ILE A 12 17.24 1.44 8.46
C ILE A 12 17.05 0.85 7.06
N VAL A 13 17.93 1.17 6.11
CA VAL A 13 17.88 0.62 4.75
C VAL A 13 18.08 -0.90 4.77
N PHE A 14 18.98 -1.40 5.61
CA PHE A 14 19.24 -2.83 5.73
C PHE A 14 18.06 -3.57 6.39
N MET A 15 17.42 -2.98 7.40
CA MET A 15 16.21 -3.57 8.00
C MET A 15 15.01 -3.56 7.07
N ALA A 16 14.90 -2.57 6.16
CA ALA A 16 13.88 -2.58 5.12
C ALA A 16 14.06 -3.72 4.10
N ALA A 17 15.29 -4.22 3.93
CA ALA A 17 15.59 -5.35 3.05
C ALA A 17 15.28 -6.73 3.67
N LEU A 18 15.01 -6.80 4.98
CA LEU A 18 14.75 -8.06 5.69
C LEU A 18 13.27 -8.48 5.69
N VAL A 19 12.40 -7.80 4.93
CA VAL A 19 10.99 -8.19 4.85
C VAL A 19 10.90 -9.56 4.14
N PRO A 20 10.35 -10.60 4.79
CA PRO A 20 10.25 -11.91 4.18
C PRO A 20 9.42 -11.82 2.90
N ALA A 21 9.93 -12.42 1.82
CA ALA A 21 9.19 -12.59 0.59
C ALA A 21 7.96 -13.46 0.91
N GLN A 22 6.82 -12.81 1.12
CA GLN A 22 5.57 -13.53 1.29
C GLN A 22 5.28 -14.27 -0.01
N THR A 23 5.02 -15.57 0.07
CA THR A 23 4.49 -16.33 -1.04
C THR A 23 3.15 -15.70 -1.42
N SER A 24 3.10 -15.08 -2.59
CA SER A 24 1.87 -14.57 -3.17
C SER A 24 0.90 -15.73 -3.32
N ALA A 25 -0.36 -15.54 -2.91
CA ALA A 25 -1.38 -16.52 -3.25
C ALA A 25 -1.45 -16.67 -4.77
N ASN A 26 -1.70 -17.89 -5.24
CA ASN A 26 -1.74 -18.17 -6.67
C ASN A 26 -2.97 -17.53 -7.35
N PHE A 27 -4.01 -17.23 -6.56
CA PHE A 27 -5.28 -16.70 -7.05
C PHE A 27 -5.81 -15.62 -6.10
N VAL A 28 -6.38 -14.56 -6.66
CA VAL A 28 -7.02 -13.48 -5.90
C VAL A 28 -8.39 -13.19 -6.48
N PHE A 29 -9.36 -13.04 -5.60
CA PHE A 29 -10.76 -12.83 -5.97
C PHE A 29 -11.40 -11.69 -5.18
N GLU A 30 -12.46 -11.12 -5.73
CA GLU A 30 -13.20 -10.01 -5.14
C GLU A 30 -14.22 -10.51 -4.10
N GLN A 31 -14.31 -9.79 -2.98
CA GLN A 31 -15.25 -10.08 -1.89
C GLN A 31 -16.71 -10.00 -2.37
N ASN A 32 -17.56 -10.87 -1.82
CA ASN A 32 -18.99 -10.92 -2.13
C ASN A 32 -19.31 -11.14 -3.62
N THR A 33 -18.39 -11.77 -4.36
CA THR A 33 -18.62 -12.21 -5.73
C THR A 33 -18.70 -13.73 -5.79
N THR A 34 -19.36 -14.24 -6.82
CA THR A 34 -19.38 -15.68 -7.13
C THR A 34 -18.04 -16.07 -7.74
N ILE A 35 -17.38 -17.09 -7.20
CA ILE A 35 -16.04 -17.50 -7.62
C ILE A 35 -16.07 -18.96 -8.06
N ASP A 36 -15.50 -19.26 -9.23
CA ASP A 36 -15.27 -20.64 -9.66
C ASP A 36 -13.85 -21.09 -9.33
N LEU A 37 -13.73 -21.99 -8.37
CA LEU A 37 -12.47 -22.67 -8.08
C LEU A 37 -12.31 -23.86 -9.03
N LYS A 38 -11.13 -24.02 -9.61
CA LYS A 38 -10.82 -25.09 -10.56
C LYS A 38 -9.58 -25.85 -10.12
N ILE A 39 -9.69 -27.19 -10.10
CA ILE A 39 -8.58 -28.09 -9.81
C ILE A 39 -8.36 -28.97 -11.04
N SER A 40 -7.17 -28.89 -11.62
CA SER A 40 -6.78 -29.79 -12.71
C SER A 40 -6.58 -31.20 -12.17
N CYS A 41 -7.07 -32.21 -12.89
CA CYS A 41 -6.89 -33.62 -12.53
C CYS A 41 -6.04 -34.33 -13.58
N PHE A 42 -4.96 -34.95 -13.14
CA PHE A 42 -4.07 -35.74 -13.97
C PHE A 42 -3.88 -37.13 -13.38
N THR A 43 -3.87 -38.14 -14.24
CA THR A 43 -3.49 -39.51 -13.87
C THR A 43 -1.98 -39.65 -13.75
N GLU A 44 -1.49 -40.78 -13.22
CA GLU A 44 -0.05 -41.08 -13.12
C GLU A 44 0.69 -41.07 -14.47
N THR A 45 -0.05 -41.17 -15.58
CA THR A 45 0.51 -41.14 -16.95
C THR A 45 0.44 -39.75 -17.60
N ASN A 46 0.19 -38.68 -16.82
CA ASN A 46 -0.01 -37.30 -17.30
C ASN A 46 -1.18 -37.11 -18.26
N ASN A 47 -2.15 -38.02 -18.27
CA ASN A 47 -3.41 -37.85 -19.00
C ASN A 47 -4.46 -37.18 -18.11
N PHE A 48 -5.40 -36.43 -18.69
CA PHE A 48 -6.54 -35.89 -17.94
C PHE A 48 -7.34 -37.04 -17.31
N CYS A 49 -7.86 -36.80 -16.12
CA CYS A 49 -8.77 -37.75 -15.48
C CYS A 49 -10.07 -37.90 -16.29
N ASP A 50 -10.67 -39.09 -16.20
CA ASP A 50 -12.00 -39.33 -16.75
C ASP A 50 -13.10 -38.88 -15.77
N SER A 51 -14.35 -38.91 -16.21
CA SER A 51 -15.52 -38.55 -15.40
C SER A 51 -15.87 -39.56 -14.30
N LEU A 52 -15.09 -40.64 -14.14
CA LEU A 52 -15.32 -41.68 -13.13
C LEU A 52 -14.57 -41.39 -11.82
N VAL A 53 -13.73 -40.35 -11.79
CA VAL A 53 -13.06 -39.90 -10.58
C VAL A 53 -14.01 -38.99 -9.78
N ASP A 54 -14.19 -39.30 -8.51
CA ASP A 54 -14.95 -38.50 -7.57
C ASP A 54 -13.99 -37.53 -6.86
N CYS A 55 -14.15 -36.22 -7.10
CA CYS A 55 -13.35 -35.19 -6.43
C CYS A 55 -14.22 -34.37 -5.48
N ASN A 56 -13.77 -34.24 -4.24
CA ASN A 56 -14.37 -33.41 -3.21
C ASN A 56 -13.43 -32.27 -2.82
N ILE A 57 -14.02 -31.17 -2.33
CA ILE A 57 -13.29 -29.98 -1.89
C ILE A 57 -13.66 -29.64 -0.45
N THR A 58 -12.63 -29.29 0.32
CA THR A 58 -12.75 -28.70 1.66
C THR A 58 -12.06 -27.34 1.65
N ILE A 59 -12.73 -26.32 2.18
CA ILE A 59 -12.24 -24.94 2.19
C ILE A 59 -12.24 -24.41 3.62
N LEU A 60 -11.11 -23.84 4.01
CA LEU A 60 -10.86 -23.25 5.32
C LEU A 60 -10.70 -21.75 5.19
N ARG A 61 -11.39 -21.01 6.06
CA ARG A 61 -11.19 -19.58 6.27
C ARG A 61 -9.79 -19.26 6.78
N PRO A 62 -9.40 -17.98 6.79
CA PRO A 62 -8.16 -17.52 7.43
C PRO A 62 -8.05 -17.91 8.92
N ASN A 63 -9.17 -18.02 9.63
CA ASN A 63 -9.24 -18.46 11.03
C ASN A 63 -9.30 -20.00 11.20
N GLN A 64 -9.08 -20.77 10.12
CA GLN A 64 -9.19 -22.24 10.06
C GLN A 64 -10.61 -22.80 10.27
N GLU A 65 -11.64 -21.97 10.21
CA GLU A 65 -13.04 -22.43 10.20
C GLU A 65 -13.40 -23.03 8.84
N VAL A 66 -14.11 -24.17 8.85
CA VAL A 66 -14.52 -24.87 7.63
C VAL A 66 -15.73 -24.14 7.01
N ILE A 67 -15.60 -23.70 5.76
CA ILE A 67 -16.69 -23.08 4.97
C ILE A 67 -17.41 -24.13 4.12
N VAL A 68 -16.61 -25.01 3.53
CA VAL A 68 -17.05 -26.10 2.66
C VAL A 68 -16.40 -27.34 3.21
N ASP A 69 -17.20 -28.32 3.59
CA ASP A 69 -16.73 -29.59 4.13
C ASP A 69 -17.01 -30.72 3.15
N ASN A 70 -15.94 -31.23 2.54
CA ASN A 70 -15.93 -32.42 1.70
C ASN A 70 -17.07 -32.46 0.67
N GLN A 71 -17.31 -31.35 -0.03
CA GLN A 71 -18.40 -31.25 -1.01
C GLN A 71 -17.94 -31.75 -2.39
N PRO A 72 -18.81 -32.45 -3.14
CA PRO A 72 -18.48 -32.93 -4.47
C PRO A 72 -18.29 -31.77 -5.45
N MET A 73 -17.26 -31.87 -6.27
CA MET A 73 -16.99 -30.95 -7.37
C MET A 73 -17.65 -31.45 -8.66
N THR A 74 -17.90 -30.54 -9.60
CA THR A 74 -18.44 -30.90 -10.92
C THR A 74 -17.30 -31.13 -11.91
N PHE A 75 -17.37 -32.21 -12.69
CA PHE A 75 -16.39 -32.53 -13.72
C PHE A 75 -16.66 -31.72 -15.00
N ASN A 76 -15.63 -31.08 -15.55
CA ASN A 76 -15.66 -30.35 -16.82
C ASN A 76 -14.44 -30.71 -17.67
N ASP A 77 -14.42 -31.93 -18.23
CA ASP A 77 -13.41 -32.51 -19.12
C ASP A 77 -11.98 -32.59 -18.56
N ALA A 78 -11.33 -31.46 -18.30
CA ALA A 78 -9.92 -31.38 -17.89
C ALA A 78 -9.75 -30.93 -16.42
N PHE A 79 -10.82 -30.44 -15.79
CA PHE A 79 -10.78 -29.90 -14.43
C PHE A 79 -12.08 -30.19 -13.68
N TYR A 80 -11.97 -30.20 -12.36
CA TYR A 80 -13.09 -30.20 -11.45
C TYR A 80 -13.33 -28.78 -10.96
N ASN A 81 -14.57 -28.31 -11.03
CA ASN A 81 -14.96 -26.99 -10.55
C ASN A 81 -15.87 -27.04 -9.33
N PHE A 82 -15.72 -26.03 -8.48
CA PHE A 82 -16.63 -25.75 -7.38
C PHE A 82 -16.88 -24.26 -7.31
N THR A 83 -18.16 -23.88 -7.34
CA THR A 83 -18.59 -22.48 -7.33
C THR A 83 -18.90 -22.05 -5.91
N LEU A 84 -18.22 -21.02 -5.43
CA LEU A 84 -18.50 -20.36 -4.16
C LEU A 84 -19.54 -19.27 -4.34
N ASP A 85 -20.49 -19.22 -3.42
CA ASP A 85 -21.48 -18.16 -3.37
C ASP A 85 -20.94 -16.89 -2.68
N THR A 86 -21.73 -15.81 -2.73
CA THR A 86 -21.35 -14.52 -2.14
C THR A 86 -21.21 -14.56 -0.61
N ASN A 87 -21.87 -15.50 0.08
CA ASN A 87 -21.79 -15.63 1.52
C ASN A 87 -20.48 -16.30 1.93
N GLN A 88 -20.03 -17.29 1.16
CA GLN A 88 -18.77 -17.99 1.33
C GLN A 88 -17.56 -17.09 1.01
N THR A 89 -17.76 -16.07 0.18
CA THR A 89 -16.73 -15.09 -0.22
C THR A 89 -16.79 -13.77 0.56
N SER A 90 -17.54 -13.74 1.66
CA SER A 90 -17.70 -12.53 2.49
C SER A 90 -16.53 -12.25 3.43
N VAL A 91 -15.69 -13.25 3.73
CA VAL A 91 -14.56 -13.12 4.67
C VAL A 91 -13.27 -12.81 3.92
N LEU A 92 -12.67 -11.66 4.22
CA LEU A 92 -11.39 -11.22 3.63
C LEU A 92 -10.22 -12.05 4.16
N GLY A 93 -9.19 -12.19 3.34
CA GLY A 93 -7.92 -12.80 3.70
C GLY A 93 -7.62 -14.09 2.93
N ARG A 94 -6.63 -14.83 3.44
CA ARG A 94 -6.12 -16.06 2.81
C ARG A 94 -6.93 -17.28 3.21
N HIS A 95 -7.55 -17.91 2.23
CA HIS A 95 -8.26 -19.17 2.38
C HIS A 95 -7.38 -20.33 1.94
N SER A 96 -7.54 -21.47 2.60
CA SER A 96 -6.83 -22.71 2.26
C SER A 96 -7.81 -23.72 1.71
N THR A 97 -7.45 -24.34 0.59
CA THR A 97 -8.28 -25.34 -0.08
C THR A 97 -7.56 -26.67 -0.12
N ILE A 98 -8.31 -27.73 0.14
CA ILE A 98 -7.88 -29.11 0.01
C ILE A 98 -8.86 -29.80 -0.94
N GLY A 99 -8.38 -30.20 -2.11
CA GLY A 99 -9.10 -31.07 -3.03
C GLY A 99 -8.64 -32.51 -2.84
N ILE A 100 -9.58 -33.44 -2.68
CA ILE A 100 -9.31 -34.87 -2.55
C ILE A 100 -10.06 -35.57 -3.68
N CYS A 101 -9.35 -36.33 -4.50
CA CYS A 101 -9.92 -37.11 -5.59
C CYS A 101 -9.71 -38.60 -5.32
N THR A 102 -10.78 -39.37 -5.46
CA THR A 102 -10.82 -40.84 -5.29
C THR A 102 -11.39 -41.49 -6.54
N GLY A 103 -10.81 -42.61 -6.96
CA GLY A 103 -11.20 -43.31 -8.19
C GLY A 103 -10.09 -44.25 -8.65
N ASN A 104 -9.80 -44.26 -9.95
CA ASN A 104 -8.70 -45.05 -10.54
C ASN A 104 -7.32 -44.67 -9.96
N THR A 105 -7.15 -43.40 -9.58
CA THR A 105 -5.98 -42.87 -8.86
C THR A 105 -6.47 -42.04 -7.69
N THR A 106 -5.88 -42.23 -6.50
CA THR A 106 -6.19 -41.41 -5.33
C THR A 106 -5.13 -40.33 -5.17
N GLY A 107 -5.57 -39.07 -5.05
CA GLY A 107 -4.66 -37.93 -4.94
C GLY A 107 -5.28 -36.79 -4.15
N PHE A 108 -4.43 -35.90 -3.64
CA PHE A 108 -4.86 -34.66 -3.03
C PHE A 108 -4.08 -33.49 -3.60
N SER A 109 -4.72 -32.32 -3.65
CA SER A 109 -4.11 -31.06 -4.06
C SER A 109 -4.44 -29.99 -3.04
N THR A 110 -3.46 -29.19 -2.68
CA THR A 110 -3.65 -28.05 -1.80
C THR A 110 -3.24 -26.78 -2.50
N PHE A 111 -4.06 -25.75 -2.36
CA PHE A 111 -3.74 -24.42 -2.86
C PHE A 111 -4.39 -23.37 -1.96
N THR A 112 -3.88 -22.16 -2.05
CA THR A 112 -4.42 -21.01 -1.33
C THR A 112 -4.90 -19.97 -2.32
N TYR A 113 -5.91 -19.22 -1.92
CA TYR A 113 -6.40 -18.06 -2.64
C TYR A 113 -6.69 -16.94 -1.64
N ASP A 114 -6.53 -15.69 -2.06
CA ASP A 114 -6.84 -14.53 -1.23
C ASP A 114 -8.16 -13.90 -1.71
N ILE A 115 -9.05 -13.60 -0.77
CA ILE A 115 -10.22 -12.75 -1.04
C ILE A 115 -9.88 -11.33 -0.58
N THR A 116 -9.90 -10.39 -1.52
CA THR A 116 -9.70 -8.97 -1.28
C THR A 116 -10.97 -8.20 -1.62
N GLN A 117 -11.09 -6.95 -1.14
CA GLN A 117 -12.27 -6.15 -1.47
C GLN A 117 -12.38 -5.81 -2.97
N THR A 118 -11.30 -5.94 -3.73
CA THR A 118 -11.21 -5.47 -5.12
C THR A 118 -10.86 -6.57 -6.12
N GLY A 119 -10.48 -7.78 -5.66
CA GLY A 119 -10.01 -8.86 -6.52
C GLY A 119 -8.62 -8.64 -7.12
N VAL A 120 -7.87 -7.64 -6.65
CA VAL A 120 -6.52 -7.32 -7.15
C VAL A 120 -5.46 -7.76 -6.14
N VAL A 121 -4.37 -8.38 -6.62
CA VAL A 121 -3.19 -8.72 -5.83
C VAL A 121 -2.36 -7.46 -5.59
N LEU A 122 -1.96 -7.17 -4.35
CA LEU A 122 -0.82 -6.28 -4.16
C LEU A 122 0.45 -7.07 -4.38
N GLU A 123 1.19 -6.69 -5.42
CA GLU A 123 2.58 -7.07 -5.48
C GLU A 123 3.30 -6.50 -4.27
N THR A 124 3.94 -7.37 -3.48
CA THR A 124 4.73 -7.01 -2.30
C THR A 124 5.77 -5.92 -2.61
N GLY A 125 6.24 -5.85 -3.87
CA GLY A 125 7.10 -4.80 -4.36
C GLY A 125 6.50 -3.40 -4.28
N GLN A 126 5.19 -3.26 -4.53
CA GLN A 126 4.51 -1.97 -4.48
C GLN A 126 4.46 -1.42 -3.04
N SER A 127 4.17 -2.27 -2.06
CA SER A 127 4.17 -1.89 -0.64
C SER A 127 5.55 -1.42 -0.16
N LEU A 128 6.62 -2.08 -0.61
CA LEU A 128 7.99 -1.68 -0.30
C LEU A 128 8.35 -0.32 -0.91
N ILE A 129 7.93 -0.05 -2.14
CA ILE A 129 8.14 1.24 -2.80
C ILE A 129 7.43 2.36 -2.01
N VAL A 130 6.20 2.13 -1.56
CA VAL A 130 5.43 3.11 -0.77
C VAL A 130 6.14 3.42 0.56
N ILE A 131 6.58 2.39 1.29
CA ILE A 131 7.31 2.57 2.55
C ILE A 131 8.63 3.33 2.31
N GLY A 132 9.38 2.97 1.26
CA GLY A 132 10.61 3.66 0.88
C GLY A 132 10.38 5.13 0.56
N LEU A 133 9.32 5.44 -0.17
CA LEU A 133 8.91 6.81 -0.48
C LEU A 133 8.56 7.60 0.79
N MET A 134 7.82 6.99 1.73
CA MET A 134 7.48 7.63 3.02
C MET A 134 8.73 7.99 3.83
N ILE A 135 9.68 7.06 3.95
CA ILE A 135 10.93 7.29 4.67
C ILE A 135 11.73 8.41 4.01
N MET A 136 11.82 8.41 2.68
CA MET A 136 12.49 9.47 1.92
C MET A 136 11.87 10.85 2.16
N LEU A 137 10.52 10.93 2.18
CA LEU A 137 9.81 12.18 2.45
C LEU A 137 10.05 12.67 3.89
N ILE A 138 10.03 11.77 4.88
CA ILE A 138 10.34 12.11 6.28
C ILE A 138 11.76 12.66 6.41
N PHE A 139 12.72 12.03 5.73
CA PHE A 139 14.10 12.49 5.71
C PHE A 139 14.22 13.87 5.06
N LEU A 140 13.55 14.10 3.93
CA LEU A 140 13.54 15.38 3.24
C LEU A 140 12.93 16.49 4.12
N ALA A 141 11.78 16.23 4.75
CA ALA A 141 11.13 17.19 5.65
C ALA A 141 12.04 17.53 6.84
N SER A 142 12.64 16.51 7.46
CA SER A 142 13.57 16.69 8.59
C SER A 142 14.83 17.46 8.19
N ALA A 143 15.38 17.19 7.00
CA ALA A 143 16.53 17.91 6.46
C ALA A 143 16.20 19.38 6.22
N LEU A 144 15.05 19.69 5.61
CA LEU A 144 14.61 21.07 5.37
C LEU A 144 14.46 21.87 6.68
N LEU A 145 13.84 21.26 7.70
CA LEU A 145 13.70 21.90 9.03
C LEU A 145 15.07 22.10 9.72
N PHE A 146 15.96 21.11 9.62
CA PHE A 146 17.28 21.18 10.23
C PHE A 146 18.18 22.22 9.55
N PHE A 147 18.27 22.21 8.22
CA PHE A 147 19.06 23.17 7.46
C PHE A 147 18.45 24.57 7.53
N GLY A 148 17.12 24.69 7.47
CA GLY A 148 16.42 25.97 7.61
C GLY A 148 16.81 26.70 8.90
N ASN A 149 16.93 25.98 10.02
CA ASN A 149 17.34 26.57 11.29
C ASN A 149 18.80 27.05 11.33
N LYS A 150 19.66 26.58 10.43
CA LYS A 150 21.09 26.95 10.37
C LYS A 150 21.38 28.11 9.42
N VAL A 151 20.42 28.52 8.59
CA VAL A 151 20.63 29.62 7.64
C VAL A 151 20.50 30.96 8.37
N GLU A 152 21.50 31.83 8.20
CA GLU A 152 21.54 33.17 8.79
C GLU A 152 20.58 34.14 8.09
N THR A 153 20.44 34.00 6.76
CA THR A 153 19.53 34.85 5.99
C THR A 153 18.07 34.57 6.34
N ILE A 154 17.43 35.53 7.01
CA ILE A 154 16.05 35.41 7.53
C ILE A 154 15.07 34.94 6.45
N SER A 155 15.11 35.53 5.25
CA SER A 155 14.20 35.17 4.15
C SER A 155 14.32 33.70 3.74
N VAL A 156 15.55 33.19 3.63
CA VAL A 156 15.80 31.78 3.24
C VAL A 156 15.44 30.84 4.38
N LYS A 157 15.70 31.21 5.63
CA LYS A 157 15.30 30.47 6.82
C LYS A 157 13.79 30.29 6.89
N VAL A 158 13.02 31.37 6.75
CA VAL A 158 11.55 31.34 6.76
C VAL A 158 11.03 30.45 5.62
N PHE A 159 11.60 30.59 4.41
CA PHE A 159 11.24 29.75 3.27
C PHE A 159 11.46 28.25 3.54
N LEU A 160 12.67 27.86 3.95
CA LEU A 160 13.00 26.45 4.20
C LEU A 160 12.18 25.83 5.33
N ILE A 161 11.95 26.58 6.42
CA ILE A 161 11.10 26.12 7.53
C ILE A 161 9.66 25.94 7.06
N SER A 162 9.10 26.90 6.31
CA SER A 162 7.73 26.80 5.81
C SER A 162 7.54 25.59 4.89
N LEU A 163 8.52 25.32 4.02
CA LEU A 163 8.50 24.15 3.13
C LEU A 163 8.60 22.85 3.93
N GLY A 164 9.48 22.78 4.93
CA GLY A 164 9.62 21.59 5.79
C GLY A 164 8.33 21.28 6.58
N VAL A 165 7.65 22.31 7.09
CA VAL A 165 6.34 22.16 7.76
C VAL A 165 5.28 21.64 6.78
N LEU A 166 5.24 22.18 5.56
CA LEU A 166 4.31 21.73 4.53
C LEU A 166 4.50 20.25 4.17
N PHE A 167 5.75 19.80 3.98
CA PHE A 167 6.06 18.38 3.78
C PHE A 167 5.66 17.52 4.99
N SER A 168 5.83 18.02 6.21
CA SER A 168 5.43 17.30 7.43
C SER A 168 3.92 17.06 7.48
N VAL A 169 3.12 18.08 7.14
CA VAL A 169 1.65 17.96 7.04
C VAL A 169 1.26 16.99 5.91
N PHE A 170 1.94 17.05 4.76
CA PHE A 170 1.72 16.12 3.65
C PHE A 170 1.95 14.66 4.08
N ILE A 171 3.06 14.39 4.79
CA ILE A 171 3.40 13.06 5.28
C ILE A 171 2.32 12.52 6.22
N VAL A 172 1.82 13.34 7.16
CA VAL A 172 0.75 12.92 8.07
C VAL A 172 -0.52 12.59 7.29
N GLY A 173 -0.92 13.45 6.34
CA GLY A 173 -2.07 13.19 5.46
C GLY A 173 -1.91 11.91 4.65
N PHE A 174 -0.71 11.67 4.10
CA PHE A 174 -0.36 10.47 3.35
C PHE A 174 -0.48 9.21 4.22
N SER A 175 0.09 9.24 5.43
CA SER A 175 0.05 8.11 6.35
C SER A 175 -1.38 7.74 6.72
N ILE A 176 -2.24 8.72 7.01
CA ILE A 176 -3.65 8.48 7.35
C ILE A 176 -4.41 7.87 6.17
N ALA A 177 -4.20 8.39 4.95
CA ALA A 177 -4.84 7.85 3.75
C ALA A 177 -4.42 6.41 3.49
N THR A 178 -3.12 6.12 3.58
CA THR A 178 -2.56 4.78 3.38
C THR A 178 -3.07 3.80 4.42
N ILE A 179 -3.13 4.19 5.70
CA ILE A 179 -3.69 3.34 6.77
C ILE A 179 -5.17 3.06 6.48
N LYS A 180 -5.95 4.05 6.06
CA LYS A 180 -7.37 3.87 5.75
C LYS A 180 -7.57 2.90 4.58
N GLU A 181 -6.76 2.99 3.53
CA GLU A 181 -6.86 2.05 2.40
C GLU A 181 -6.37 0.65 2.74
N LEU A 182 -5.33 0.54 3.56
CA LEU A 182 -4.85 -0.74 4.07
C LEU A 182 -5.92 -1.43 4.93
N LEU A 183 -6.64 -0.66 5.75
CA LEU A 183 -7.72 -1.16 6.60
C LEU A 183 -9.01 -1.47 5.82
N LEU A 184 -9.31 -0.69 4.79
CA LEU A 184 -10.54 -0.84 4.00
C LEU A 184 -10.25 -1.70 2.77
N SER A 185 -9.66 -1.14 1.72
CA SER A 185 -9.64 -1.76 0.39
C SER A 185 -8.71 -2.96 0.20
N GLY A 186 -7.86 -3.27 1.18
CA GLY A 186 -6.83 -4.31 1.03
C GLY A 186 -5.96 -4.05 -0.20
N GLY A 187 -5.72 -2.77 -0.54
CA GLY A 187 -5.04 -2.25 -1.73
C GLY A 187 -4.60 -0.80 -1.51
N VAL A 188 -3.45 -0.39 -2.05
CA VAL A 188 -2.79 0.91 -1.70
C VAL A 188 -2.86 1.93 -2.85
N PHE A 189 -3.38 1.55 -4.03
CA PHE A 189 -3.09 2.32 -5.25
C PHE A 189 -4.28 2.91 -6.02
N SER A 190 -5.54 2.49 -5.82
CA SER A 190 -6.63 3.07 -6.63
C SER A 190 -7.28 4.30 -5.98
N GLY A 191 -7.49 4.29 -4.66
CA GLY A 191 -8.12 5.36 -3.90
C GLY A 191 -7.14 6.28 -3.19
N THR A 192 -6.05 5.80 -2.56
CA THR A 192 -5.14 6.73 -1.87
C THR A 192 -4.31 7.50 -2.84
N PHE A 193 -3.93 6.97 -4.01
CA PHE A 193 -3.25 7.78 -5.03
C PHE A 193 -4.10 8.99 -5.45
N VAL A 194 -5.41 8.82 -5.64
CA VAL A 194 -6.33 9.91 -6.02
C VAL A 194 -6.52 10.90 -4.87
N ASN A 195 -6.71 10.41 -3.64
CA ASN A 195 -6.82 11.28 -2.47
C ASN A 195 -5.50 12.02 -2.16
N LEU A 196 -4.36 11.38 -2.45
CA LEU A 196 -3.01 11.94 -2.33
C LEU A 196 -2.73 12.99 -3.37
N PHE A 197 -3.12 12.75 -4.62
CA PHE A 197 -3.03 13.75 -5.67
C PHE A 197 -3.85 14.98 -5.29
N ARG A 198 -5.07 14.79 -4.76
CA ARG A 198 -5.91 15.89 -4.28
C ARG A 198 -5.30 16.64 -3.10
N LEU A 199 -4.78 15.94 -2.10
CA LEU A 199 -4.15 16.55 -0.92
C LEU A 199 -2.83 17.25 -1.27
N GLY A 200 -2.03 16.64 -2.14
CA GLY A 200 -0.80 17.22 -2.68
C GLY A 200 -1.07 18.50 -3.48
N VAL A 201 -2.05 18.48 -4.38
CA VAL A 201 -2.50 19.68 -5.11
C VAL A 201 -2.99 20.76 -4.12
N GLY A 202 -3.77 20.38 -3.12
CA GLY A 202 -4.24 21.31 -2.08
C GLY A 202 -3.11 21.98 -1.31
N LEU A 203 -2.08 21.22 -0.92
CA LEU A 203 -0.92 21.77 -0.22
C LEU A 203 -0.03 22.62 -1.12
N ILE A 204 0.14 22.26 -2.40
CA ILE A 204 0.87 23.11 -3.37
C ILE A 204 0.16 24.46 -3.52
N ILE A 205 -1.17 24.47 -3.63
CA ILE A 205 -1.95 25.71 -3.70
C ILE A 205 -1.78 26.52 -2.42
N ALA A 206 -1.88 25.90 -1.24
CA ALA A 206 -1.71 26.59 0.04
C ALA A 206 -0.29 27.18 0.19
N GLY A 207 0.74 26.42 -0.20
CA GLY A 207 2.13 26.89 -0.22
C GLY A 207 2.34 28.07 -1.18
N PHE A 208 1.75 27.98 -2.39
CA PHE A 208 1.80 29.06 -3.36
C PHE A 208 1.16 30.35 -2.84
N VAL A 209 -0.01 30.24 -2.19
CA VAL A 209 -0.67 31.39 -1.53
C VAL A 209 0.23 31.98 -0.44
N GLY A 210 0.89 31.15 0.37
CA GLY A 210 1.84 31.60 1.38
C GLY A 210 3.03 32.37 0.81
N VAL A 211 3.62 31.89 -0.28
CA VAL A 211 4.72 32.57 -0.98
C VAL A 211 4.26 33.90 -1.58
N VAL A 212 3.08 33.95 -2.18
CA VAL A 212 2.51 35.19 -2.75
C VAL A 212 2.30 36.23 -1.64
N LEU A 213 1.72 35.83 -0.50
CA LEU A 213 1.54 36.73 0.64
C LEU A 213 2.89 37.23 1.18
N PHE A 214 3.90 36.35 1.28
CA PHE A 214 5.24 36.75 1.67
C PHE A 214 5.84 37.79 0.72
N LEU A 215 5.76 37.56 -0.60
CA LEU A 215 6.24 38.52 -1.60
C LEU A 215 5.52 39.87 -1.50
N ILE A 216 4.20 39.86 -1.29
CA ILE A 216 3.43 41.09 -1.08
C ILE A 216 3.97 41.84 0.15
N THR A 217 4.15 41.16 1.28
CA THR A 217 4.67 41.81 2.50
C THR A 217 6.09 42.34 2.32
N PHE A 218 6.94 41.61 1.58
CA PHE A 218 8.30 42.03 1.26
C PHE A 218 8.32 43.29 0.39
N VAL A 219 7.51 43.33 -0.67
CA VAL A 219 7.39 44.49 -1.56
C VAL A 219 6.84 45.70 -0.80
N LEU A 220 5.84 45.50 0.06
CA LEU A 220 5.28 46.57 0.89
C LEU A 220 6.32 47.16 1.86
N LYS A 221 7.13 46.31 2.51
CA LYS A 221 8.23 46.76 3.37
C LYS A 221 9.30 47.53 2.58
N ALA A 222 9.71 47.01 1.43
CA ALA A 222 10.70 47.67 0.56
C ALA A 222 10.20 49.04 0.07
N PHE A 223 8.91 49.14 -0.27
CA PHE A 223 8.29 50.40 -0.70
C PHE A 223 8.11 51.40 0.46
N ALA A 224 7.80 50.92 1.67
CA ALA A 224 7.73 51.78 2.85
C ALA A 224 9.11 52.36 3.21
N LYS A 225 10.17 51.54 3.11
CA LYS A 225 11.56 51.96 3.29
C LYS A 225 11.99 53.00 2.25
N SER A 226 11.66 52.81 0.97
CA SER A 226 12.01 53.78 -0.08
C SER A 226 11.32 55.16 0.07
N ARG A 227 10.22 55.23 0.82
CA ARG A 227 9.53 56.48 1.15
C ARG A 227 10.01 57.15 2.44
N GLY A 228 11.05 56.62 3.10
CA GLY A 228 11.58 57.17 4.36
C GLY A 228 10.58 57.11 5.50
N LYS A 229 9.66 56.14 5.49
CA LYS A 229 8.66 55.96 6.56
C LYS A 229 9.07 54.97 7.64
N ILE A 230 10.21 54.31 7.47
CA ILE A 230 10.77 53.35 8.43
C ILE A 230 12.22 53.79 8.62
N ASP A 231 12.54 54.34 9.78
CA ASP A 231 13.91 54.66 10.17
C ASP A 231 14.64 53.36 10.51
N ASP A 232 15.88 53.22 10.04
CA ASP A 232 16.70 51.98 10.07
C ASP A 232 17.21 51.60 11.49
N ASP A 233 16.60 52.11 12.56
CA ASP A 233 17.14 52.01 13.93
C ASP A 233 16.74 50.73 14.69
N ASP A 234 15.99 49.80 14.10
CA ASP A 234 15.48 48.58 14.79
C ASP A 234 16.05 47.23 14.26
N ASP A 235 17.14 47.23 13.50
CA ASP A 235 17.82 45.99 13.06
C ASP A 235 18.92 45.56 14.07
N ASP A 236 18.52 45.02 15.24
CA ASP A 236 19.33 44.19 16.15
C ASP A 236 18.71 42.78 16.34
#